data_AF-A0A7D4BEG6-F1
#
_entry.id   AF-A0A7D4BEG6-F1
#
_cell.length_a   1.000
_cell.length_b   1.000
_cell.length_c   1.000
_cell.angle_alpha   90.00
_cell.angle_beta   90.00
_cell.angle_gamma   90.00
#
_symmetry.space_group_name_H-M   'P 1'
#
loop_
_entity.id
_entity.type
_entity.pdbx_description
1 polymer ?
#
loop_
_entity_poly.entity_id
_entity_poly.type
_entity_poly.pdbx_seq_one_letter_code
_entity_poly.pdbx_strand_id
1 'polypeptide(L)'
;MKNRLLYFASLIFLLLSCNKNNTEKIFNPDENVISVKNRLTEVAFEKPITIGNIEVLDSFIVLQDISNYYDKALYLLNRNAFTLNSSVLKLGKGPGEIAYMGYFTVNRSKRLIYVNDHGKNVVWTIPFDSLLKNPDYLPSNKLTRDPKKLLQEYGNLNDSVMLGIAMYPLTVNSFEIKTTKWDLKSNTITEFGYENPDAQGEYLSTSTFAIFPELNIYLKAHYWVDLLTICNLDGTLKCNIHGPKWNDNDNFDDLIFFFGGVKSYHGYILAAYVGDKGTILDENKREVGNTPNKILVFDSNGNYIATIDVGIKFLSFTADEQNNRIILGSAEATNSLLQYFNLDPKELSSKTNNLKTKAKQL
;
A
#
# COMPACT_ATOMS: atom_id res chain seq x y z
N MET A 1 61.57 14.90 -8.86
CA MET A 1 60.46 15.67 -8.24
C MET A 1 59.15 15.67 -9.05
N LYS A 2 59.12 15.37 -10.36
CA LYS A 2 57.88 15.35 -11.15
C LYS A 2 56.96 14.14 -10.93
N ASN A 3 57.47 12.99 -10.49
CA ASN A 3 56.64 11.77 -10.33
C ASN A 3 55.87 11.70 -9.00
N ARG A 4 56.28 12.43 -7.95
CA ARG A 4 55.56 12.42 -6.64
C ARG A 4 54.28 13.26 -6.65
N LEU A 5 54.18 14.25 -7.56
CA LEU A 5 52.99 15.10 -7.69
C LEU A 5 51.84 14.38 -8.43
N LEU A 6 52.15 13.47 -9.36
CA LEU A 6 51.13 12.67 -10.05
C LEU A 6 50.47 11.63 -9.14
N TYR A 7 51.22 11.02 -8.22
CA TYR A 7 50.64 10.08 -7.23
C TYR A 7 49.76 10.80 -6.19
N PHE A 8 50.05 12.06 -5.86
CA PHE A 8 49.20 12.86 -4.97
C PHE A 8 47.91 13.32 -5.67
N ALA A 9 47.99 13.67 -6.96
CA ALA A 9 46.82 14.03 -7.76
C ALA A 9 45.88 12.83 -8.00
N SER A 10 46.42 11.62 -8.24
CA SER A 10 45.59 10.42 -8.40
C SER A 10 44.93 9.94 -7.09
N LEU A 11 45.55 10.19 -5.93
CA LEU A 11 44.95 9.91 -4.62
C LEU A 11 43.79 10.86 -4.28
N ILE A 12 43.85 12.12 -4.73
CA ILE A 12 42.79 13.12 -4.52
C ILE A 12 41.57 12.85 -5.41
N PHE A 13 41.77 12.33 -6.64
CA PHE A 13 40.65 11.91 -7.49
C PHE A 13 39.95 10.62 -7.00
N LEU A 14 40.63 9.77 -6.22
CA LEU A 14 40.00 8.62 -5.56
C LEU A 14 39.15 9.01 -4.34
N LEU A 15 39.41 10.15 -3.72
CA LEU A 15 38.64 10.66 -2.57
C LEU A 15 37.43 11.53 -2.97
N LEU A 16 37.38 12.03 -4.21
CA LEU A 16 36.26 12.83 -4.74
C LEU A 16 35.22 12.01 -5.52
N SER A 17 35.39 10.68 -5.62
CA SER A 17 34.48 9.79 -6.36
C SER A 17 33.57 8.91 -5.47
N CYS A 18 33.43 9.25 -4.19
CA CYS A 18 32.41 8.65 -3.32
C CYS A 18 31.09 9.43 -3.37
N ASN A 19 30.51 9.60 -4.57
CA ASN A 19 29.06 9.76 -4.66
C ASN A 19 28.44 8.38 -4.39
N LYS A 20 28.40 7.96 -3.12
CA LYS A 20 27.54 6.85 -2.73
C LYS A 20 26.11 7.31 -3.03
N ASN A 21 25.53 6.83 -4.13
CA ASN A 21 24.07 6.76 -4.24
C ASN A 21 23.62 5.93 -3.05
N ASN A 22 23.24 6.61 -1.97
CA ASN A 22 22.89 5.92 -0.73
C ASN A 22 21.51 5.31 -0.92
N THR A 23 21.49 4.06 -1.39
CA THR A 23 20.29 3.24 -1.55
C THR A 23 19.73 2.85 -0.19
N GLU A 24 20.46 3.03 0.90
CA GLU A 24 20.02 2.71 2.25
C GLU A 24 19.62 3.99 2.99
N LYS A 25 18.42 3.98 3.56
CA LYS A 25 17.83 5.10 4.29
C LYS A 25 17.25 4.62 5.60
N ILE A 26 17.03 5.56 6.51
CA ILE A 26 16.41 5.29 7.81
C ILE A 26 15.25 6.25 8.05
N PHE A 27 14.29 5.85 8.88
CA PHE A 27 13.27 6.73 9.42
C PHE A 27 13.13 6.57 10.93
N ASN A 28 12.55 7.57 11.57
CA ASN A 28 12.19 7.52 12.98
C ASN A 28 10.71 7.92 13.13
N PRO A 29 9.81 7.00 13.51
CA PRO A 29 8.38 7.25 13.59
C PRO A 29 7.98 8.25 14.69
N ASP A 30 8.91 8.62 15.58
CA ASP A 30 8.65 9.55 16.68
C ASP A 30 9.20 10.97 16.39
N GLU A 31 9.79 11.18 15.21
CA GLU A 31 10.26 12.49 14.76
C GLU A 31 9.25 13.20 13.86
N ASN A 32 9.25 14.54 13.90
CA ASN A 32 8.43 15.40 13.03
C ASN A 32 6.92 15.06 13.06
N VAL A 33 6.40 14.66 14.21
CA VAL A 33 5.02 14.19 14.37
C VAL A 33 4.00 15.30 14.10
N ILE A 34 3.00 14.98 13.29
CA ILE A 34 1.82 15.79 13.00
C ILE A 34 0.61 15.05 13.57
N SER A 35 0.03 15.53 14.66
CA SER A 35 -1.19 14.92 15.20
C SER A 35 -2.43 15.39 14.40
N VAL A 36 -3.31 14.46 14.06
CA VAL A 36 -4.62 14.74 13.41
C VAL A 36 -5.80 14.30 14.26
N LYS A 37 -5.58 13.82 15.50
CA LYS A 37 -6.63 13.31 16.38
C LYS A 37 -7.84 14.26 16.51
N ASN A 38 -7.58 15.57 16.62
CA ASN A 38 -8.62 16.59 16.76
C ASN A 38 -9.17 17.11 15.42
N ARG A 39 -8.74 16.53 14.29
CA ARG A 39 -9.16 16.87 12.91
C ARG A 39 -9.96 15.76 12.24
N LEU A 40 -10.21 14.66 12.97
CA LEU A 40 -11.01 13.55 12.47
C LEU A 40 -12.48 13.96 12.36
N THR A 41 -13.05 13.70 11.20
CA THR A 41 -14.47 13.85 10.93
C THR A 41 -15.06 12.47 10.70
N GLU A 42 -16.04 12.11 11.51
CA GLU A 42 -16.78 10.87 11.35
C GLU A 42 -17.75 10.96 10.17
N VAL A 43 -17.87 9.86 9.45
CA VAL A 43 -18.81 9.70 8.34
C VAL A 43 -19.87 8.70 8.77
N ALA A 44 -21.10 9.17 8.87
CA ALA A 44 -22.24 8.31 9.13
C ALA A 44 -22.39 7.29 7.98
N PHE A 45 -22.38 6.00 8.33
CA PHE A 45 -22.61 4.92 7.40
C PHE A 45 -23.45 3.84 8.08
N GLU A 46 -24.69 3.68 7.61
CA GLU A 46 -25.72 2.91 8.33
C GLU A 46 -25.55 1.39 8.23
N LYS A 47 -24.75 0.90 7.27
CA LYS A 47 -24.58 -0.54 7.07
C LYS A 47 -23.41 -1.07 7.90
N PRO A 48 -23.62 -2.06 8.78
CA PRO A 48 -22.54 -2.74 9.49
C PRO A 48 -21.72 -3.56 8.49
N ILE A 49 -20.63 -2.99 7.99
CA ILE A 49 -19.67 -3.65 7.10
C ILE A 49 -18.28 -3.56 7.71
N THR A 50 -17.38 -4.46 7.31
CA THR A 50 -15.96 -4.37 7.65
C THR A 50 -15.21 -3.91 6.42
N ILE A 51 -14.50 -2.79 6.51
CA ILE A 51 -13.86 -2.16 5.34
C ILE A 51 -12.46 -2.74 5.13
N GLY A 52 -12.31 -3.59 4.11
CA GLY A 52 -11.04 -4.23 3.78
C GLY A 52 -10.09 -3.34 2.98
N ASN A 53 -10.59 -2.72 1.91
CA ASN A 53 -9.80 -1.81 1.06
C ASN A 53 -10.67 -0.64 0.60
N ILE A 54 -10.02 0.51 0.35
CA ILE A 54 -10.65 1.77 -0.03
C ILE A 54 -9.89 2.33 -1.23
N GLU A 55 -10.62 2.63 -2.32
CA GLU A 55 -10.07 3.30 -3.49
C GLU A 55 -10.93 4.50 -3.89
N VAL A 56 -10.28 5.55 -4.39
CA VAL A 56 -10.97 6.67 -5.05
C VAL A 56 -10.92 6.47 -6.55
N LEU A 57 -12.10 6.47 -7.18
CA LEU A 57 -12.29 6.41 -8.62
C LEU A 57 -13.29 7.49 -9.05
N ASP A 58 -12.78 8.51 -9.74
CA ASP A 58 -13.53 9.69 -10.18
C ASP A 58 -14.25 10.44 -9.05
N SER A 59 -15.59 10.45 -9.08
CA SER A 59 -16.46 11.07 -8.08
C SER A 59 -16.94 10.08 -7.02
N PHE A 60 -16.30 8.90 -6.92
CA PHE A 60 -16.70 7.85 -6.00
C PHE A 60 -15.57 7.38 -5.09
N ILE A 61 -15.97 7.01 -3.87
CA ILE A 61 -15.17 6.18 -2.97
C ILE A 61 -15.71 4.76 -3.11
N VAL A 62 -14.83 3.80 -3.40
CA VAL A 62 -15.13 2.38 -3.56
C VAL A 62 -14.66 1.66 -2.30
N LEU A 63 -15.60 1.14 -1.53
CA LEU A 63 -15.31 0.35 -0.32
C LEU A 63 -15.48 -1.13 -0.63
N GLN A 64 -14.53 -1.93 -0.19
CA GLN A 64 -14.69 -3.38 -0.11
C GLN A 64 -15.24 -3.78 1.25
N ASP A 65 -16.29 -4.58 1.24
CA ASP A 65 -16.82 -5.24 2.42
C ASP A 65 -16.23 -6.65 2.55
N ILE A 66 -15.54 -6.89 3.68
CA ILE A 66 -14.97 -8.20 4.01
C ILE A 66 -15.76 -8.92 5.11
N SER A 67 -16.84 -8.32 5.63
CA SER A 67 -17.70 -8.94 6.64
C SER A 67 -18.56 -10.07 6.08
N ASN A 68 -18.92 -9.97 4.80
CA ASN A 68 -19.87 -10.85 4.11
C ASN A 68 -21.26 -10.91 4.78
N TYR A 69 -21.65 -9.89 5.55
CA TYR A 69 -23.00 -9.82 6.13
C TYR A 69 -24.08 -9.56 5.09
N TYR A 70 -23.71 -8.91 3.99
CA TYR A 70 -24.57 -8.62 2.86
C TYR A 70 -24.10 -9.36 1.59
N ASP A 71 -24.97 -9.45 0.59
CA ASP A 71 -24.71 -10.17 -0.66
C ASP A 71 -23.96 -9.32 -1.71
N LYS A 72 -23.41 -8.16 -1.34
CA LYS A 72 -22.68 -7.25 -2.23
C LYS A 72 -21.26 -7.05 -1.71
N ALA A 73 -20.29 -7.14 -2.62
CA ALA A 73 -18.87 -7.11 -2.27
C ALA A 73 -18.30 -5.68 -2.23
N LEU A 74 -18.86 -4.75 -3.01
CA LEU A 74 -18.40 -3.37 -3.10
C LEU A 74 -19.52 -2.36 -2.83
N TYR A 75 -19.16 -1.24 -2.19
CA TYR A 75 -20.05 -0.10 -1.94
C TYR A 75 -19.47 1.15 -2.60
N LEU A 76 -20.30 1.84 -3.40
CA LEU A 76 -19.94 3.04 -4.11
C LEU A 76 -20.57 4.24 -3.40
N LEU A 77 -19.73 5.08 -2.80
CA LEU A 77 -20.17 6.28 -2.10
C LEU A 77 -19.88 7.50 -2.97
N ASN A 78 -20.75 8.50 -2.94
CA ASN A 78 -20.40 9.81 -3.49
C ASN A 78 -19.16 10.32 -2.75
N ARG A 79 -18.12 10.70 -3.49
CA ARG A 79 -16.86 11.15 -2.91
C ARG A 79 -17.07 12.30 -1.94
N ASN A 80 -17.80 13.34 -2.33
CA ASN A 80 -17.88 14.56 -1.54
C ASN A 80 -18.88 14.44 -0.37
N ALA A 81 -20.05 13.85 -0.63
CA ALA A 81 -21.13 13.76 0.34
C ALA A 81 -21.07 12.49 1.22
N PHE A 82 -20.23 11.51 0.87
CA PHE A 82 -20.16 10.17 1.46
C PHE A 82 -21.49 9.38 1.45
N THR A 83 -22.51 9.88 0.76
CA THR A 83 -23.80 9.18 0.63
C THR A 83 -23.63 7.94 -0.24
N LEU A 84 -24.19 6.82 0.20
CA LEU A 84 -24.23 5.58 -0.58
C LEU A 84 -24.98 5.82 -1.90
N ASN A 85 -24.29 5.61 -3.02
CA ASN A 85 -24.92 5.61 -4.35
C ASN A 85 -25.46 4.24 -4.71
N SER A 86 -24.65 3.19 -4.54
CA SER A 86 -25.04 1.81 -4.87
C SER A 86 -24.13 0.80 -4.16
N SER A 87 -24.63 -0.42 -3.98
CA SER A 87 -23.84 -1.59 -3.58
C SER A 87 -23.86 -2.61 -4.72
N VAL A 88 -22.69 -3.07 -5.14
CA VAL A 88 -22.47 -3.76 -6.41
C VAL A 88 -21.63 -5.02 -6.22
N LEU A 89 -21.57 -5.84 -7.28
CA LEU A 89 -20.93 -7.15 -7.33
C LEU A 89 -21.54 -8.14 -6.34
N LYS A 90 -22.47 -8.94 -6.85
CA LYS A 90 -23.17 -9.95 -6.06
C LYS A 90 -22.23 -11.07 -5.63
N LEU A 91 -22.23 -11.41 -4.35
CA LEU A 91 -21.54 -12.57 -3.80
C LEU A 91 -22.32 -13.85 -4.14
N GLY A 92 -21.60 -14.88 -4.55
CA GLY A 92 -22.20 -16.17 -4.89
C GLY A 92 -21.39 -16.98 -5.89
N LYS A 93 -21.88 -18.19 -6.17
CA LYS A 93 -21.18 -19.17 -7.04
C LYS A 93 -21.69 -19.17 -8.48
N GLY A 94 -22.77 -18.43 -8.78
CA GLY A 94 -23.38 -18.36 -10.10
C GLY A 94 -22.49 -17.65 -11.14
N PRO A 95 -22.82 -17.75 -12.45
CA PRO A 95 -22.11 -17.03 -13.50
C PRO A 95 -22.05 -15.52 -13.22
N GLY A 96 -20.84 -14.94 -13.25
CA GLY A 96 -20.59 -13.52 -12.97
C GLY A 96 -20.79 -13.07 -11.52
N GLU A 97 -21.27 -13.91 -10.61
CA GLU A 97 -21.20 -13.62 -9.16
C GLU A 97 -19.76 -13.75 -8.65
N ILE A 98 -19.41 -13.13 -7.53
CA ILE A 98 -18.08 -13.22 -6.91
C ILE A 98 -18.10 -14.31 -5.84
N ALA A 99 -17.35 -15.40 -6.02
CA ALA A 99 -17.42 -16.52 -5.10
C ALA A 99 -16.67 -16.28 -3.79
N TYR A 100 -15.48 -15.68 -3.88
CA TYR A 100 -14.73 -15.22 -2.71
C TYR A 100 -13.84 -14.05 -3.11
N MET A 101 -14.23 -12.84 -2.72
CA MET A 101 -13.54 -11.62 -3.12
C MET A 101 -12.19 -11.50 -2.39
N GLY A 102 -11.13 -11.32 -3.16
CA GLY A 102 -9.80 -10.95 -2.66
C GLY A 102 -9.54 -9.45 -2.81
N TYR A 103 -8.27 -9.12 -3.00
CA TYR A 103 -7.85 -7.76 -3.35
C TYR A 103 -8.55 -7.24 -4.62
N PHE A 104 -8.78 -5.93 -4.67
CA PHE A 104 -9.18 -5.23 -5.88
C PHE A 104 -8.32 -3.98 -6.09
N THR A 105 -8.16 -3.58 -7.34
CA THR A 105 -7.48 -2.35 -7.74
C THR A 105 -8.27 -1.62 -8.83
N VAL A 106 -7.95 -0.34 -9.03
CA VAL A 106 -8.61 0.52 -10.02
C VAL A 106 -7.64 1.00 -11.07
N ASN A 107 -8.06 0.94 -12.33
CA ASN A 107 -7.40 1.65 -13.41
C ASN A 107 -8.16 2.96 -13.66
N ARG A 108 -7.60 4.06 -13.17
CA ARG A 108 -8.24 5.39 -13.23
C ARG A 108 -8.40 5.91 -14.66
N SER A 109 -7.39 5.72 -15.52
CA SER A 109 -7.42 6.22 -16.90
C SER A 109 -8.43 5.49 -17.77
N LYS A 110 -8.61 4.18 -17.55
CA LYS A 110 -9.57 3.33 -18.28
C LYS A 110 -10.90 3.15 -17.59
N ARG A 111 -11.07 3.69 -16.38
CA ARG A 111 -12.26 3.50 -15.53
C ARG A 111 -12.61 2.02 -15.39
N LEU A 112 -11.62 1.19 -15.03
CA LEU A 112 -11.81 -0.24 -14.79
C LEU A 112 -11.57 -0.59 -13.32
N ILE A 113 -12.30 -1.58 -12.82
CA ILE A 113 -12.02 -2.25 -11.56
C ILE A 113 -11.56 -3.67 -11.88
N TYR A 114 -10.43 -4.08 -11.29
CA TYR A 114 -9.95 -5.46 -11.32
C TYR A 114 -10.21 -6.10 -9.95
N VAL A 115 -10.92 -7.23 -9.93
CA VAL A 115 -11.30 -7.91 -8.68
C VAL A 115 -10.80 -9.33 -8.69
N ASN A 116 -9.97 -9.68 -7.70
CA ASN A 116 -9.60 -11.07 -7.46
C ASN A 116 -10.83 -11.85 -6.98
N ASP A 117 -11.16 -12.93 -7.68
CA ASP A 117 -12.10 -13.95 -7.19
C ASP A 117 -11.33 -15.23 -6.91
N HIS A 118 -10.96 -15.40 -5.63
CA HIS A 118 -10.22 -16.55 -5.17
C HIS A 118 -11.02 -17.85 -5.28
N GLY A 119 -12.34 -17.80 -5.14
CA GLY A 119 -13.21 -18.96 -5.24
C GLY A 119 -13.31 -19.51 -6.67
N LYS A 120 -13.07 -18.64 -7.68
CA LYS A 120 -13.07 -19.02 -9.10
C LYS A 120 -11.68 -19.01 -9.73
N ASN A 121 -10.65 -18.61 -8.98
CA ASN A 121 -9.28 -18.42 -9.45
C ASN A 121 -9.17 -17.55 -10.72
N VAL A 122 -9.86 -16.41 -10.72
CA VAL A 122 -9.85 -15.44 -11.83
C VAL A 122 -9.69 -14.02 -11.30
N VAL A 123 -9.36 -13.10 -12.22
CA VAL A 123 -9.50 -11.66 -11.99
C VAL A 123 -10.59 -11.15 -12.91
N TRP A 124 -11.65 -10.59 -12.34
CA TRP A 124 -12.71 -9.96 -13.10
C TRP A 124 -12.26 -8.57 -13.59
N THR A 125 -12.49 -8.27 -14.86
CA THR A 125 -12.22 -6.95 -15.45
C THR A 125 -13.54 -6.24 -15.67
N ILE A 126 -13.78 -5.19 -14.89
CA ILE A 126 -15.11 -4.62 -14.72
C ILE A 126 -15.10 -3.16 -15.17
N PRO A 127 -15.80 -2.81 -16.27
CA PRO A 127 -16.00 -1.41 -16.61
C PRO A 127 -16.80 -0.70 -15.52
N PHE A 128 -16.25 0.38 -14.98
CA PHE A 128 -16.87 1.09 -13.86
C PHE A 128 -18.24 1.66 -14.23
N ASP A 129 -18.41 2.14 -15.46
CA ASP A 129 -19.68 2.64 -15.97
C ASP A 129 -20.79 1.58 -15.99
N SER A 130 -20.44 0.30 -16.12
CA SER A 130 -21.42 -0.79 -16.05
C SER A 130 -22.00 -0.93 -14.64
N LEU A 131 -21.18 -0.74 -13.60
CA LEU A 131 -21.61 -0.77 -12.21
C LEU A 131 -22.51 0.43 -11.87
N LEU A 132 -22.19 1.61 -12.41
CA LEU A 132 -23.00 2.81 -12.21
C LEU A 132 -24.36 2.74 -12.88
N LYS A 133 -24.44 2.12 -14.07
CA LYS A 133 -25.69 1.98 -14.84
C LYS A 133 -26.57 0.84 -14.33
N ASN A 134 -25.96 -0.23 -13.81
CA ASN A 134 -26.66 -1.42 -13.35
C ASN A 134 -26.04 -1.96 -12.05
N PRO A 135 -26.64 -1.69 -10.87
CA PRO A 135 -26.17 -2.23 -9.59
C PRO A 135 -26.16 -3.76 -9.48
N ASP A 136 -26.89 -4.45 -10.37
CA ASP A 136 -26.93 -5.91 -10.50
C ASP A 136 -26.06 -6.42 -11.66
N TYR A 137 -25.14 -5.60 -12.16
CA TYR A 137 -24.18 -6.02 -13.17
C TYR A 137 -23.37 -7.23 -12.69
N LEU A 138 -23.37 -8.27 -13.51
CA LEU A 138 -22.58 -9.48 -13.35
C LEU A 138 -21.41 -9.45 -14.35
N PRO A 139 -20.16 -9.38 -13.89
CA PRO A 139 -18.98 -9.44 -14.75
C PRO A 139 -18.97 -10.65 -15.68
N SER A 140 -18.58 -10.42 -16.93
CA SER A 140 -18.39 -11.46 -17.95
C SER A 140 -16.93 -11.58 -18.42
N ASN A 141 -16.18 -10.48 -18.40
CA ASN A 141 -14.78 -10.43 -18.79
C ASN A 141 -13.86 -10.78 -17.63
N LYS A 142 -12.93 -11.70 -17.86
CA LYS A 142 -12.02 -12.19 -16.83
C LYS A 142 -10.65 -12.55 -17.39
N LEU A 143 -9.65 -12.45 -16.54
CA LEU A 143 -8.31 -12.96 -16.74
C LEU A 143 -8.15 -14.23 -15.90
N THR A 144 -7.60 -15.28 -16.49
CA THR A 144 -7.34 -16.54 -15.77
C THR A 144 -6.09 -16.38 -14.91
N ARG A 145 -6.12 -16.83 -13.66
CA ARG A 145 -4.92 -16.80 -12.81
C ARG A 145 -4.14 -18.10 -12.94
N ASP A 146 -2.82 -18.00 -12.89
CA ASP A 146 -1.94 -19.16 -12.73
C ASP A 146 -2.13 -19.73 -11.31
N PRO A 147 -2.66 -20.95 -11.14
CA PRO A 147 -2.89 -21.54 -9.81
C PRO A 147 -1.60 -21.77 -9.02
N LYS A 148 -0.43 -21.74 -9.68
CA LYS A 148 0.89 -21.85 -9.02
C LYS A 148 1.46 -20.51 -8.59
N LYS A 149 0.85 -19.39 -9.02
CA LYS A 149 1.27 -18.02 -8.70
C LYS A 149 0.05 -17.21 -8.30
N LEU A 150 -0.26 -17.26 -7.01
CA LEU A 150 -1.46 -16.63 -6.48
C LEU A 150 -1.21 -15.12 -6.33
N LEU A 151 -1.55 -14.35 -7.37
CA LEU A 151 -1.57 -12.88 -7.31
C LEU A 151 -2.29 -12.37 -6.05
N GLN A 152 -1.62 -11.49 -5.30
CA GLN A 152 -2.18 -10.87 -4.10
C GLN A 152 -2.58 -9.44 -4.41
N GLU A 153 -1.58 -8.56 -4.60
CA GLU A 153 -1.76 -7.14 -4.86
C GLU A 153 -1.03 -6.75 -6.14
N TYR A 154 -1.61 -5.86 -6.93
CA TYR A 154 -1.04 -5.42 -8.21
C TYR A 154 -1.68 -4.12 -8.69
N GLY A 155 -1.03 -3.45 -9.62
CA GLY A 155 -1.56 -2.29 -10.31
C GLY A 155 -1.03 -2.16 -11.72
N ASN A 156 -1.67 -1.30 -12.51
CA ASN A 156 -1.30 -1.09 -13.90
C ASN A 156 0.04 -0.36 -14.03
N LEU A 157 1.00 -0.99 -14.69
CA LEU A 157 2.18 -0.29 -15.22
C LEU A 157 1.81 0.44 -16.51
N ASN A 158 1.05 -0.23 -17.36
CA ASN A 158 0.50 0.32 -18.59
C ASN A 158 -0.73 -0.50 -19.02
N ASP A 159 -1.17 -0.26 -20.25
CA ASP A 159 -2.35 -0.86 -20.87
C ASP A 159 -2.34 -2.38 -20.99
N SER A 160 -1.16 -3.00 -21.02
CA SER A 160 -0.98 -4.43 -21.27
C SER A 160 -0.17 -5.14 -20.19
N VAL A 161 0.29 -4.40 -19.18
CA VAL A 161 1.17 -4.94 -18.13
C VAL A 161 0.72 -4.44 -16.77
N MET A 162 0.63 -5.36 -15.82
CA MET A 162 0.55 -5.06 -14.40
C MET A 162 1.86 -5.44 -13.70
N LEU A 163 2.20 -4.71 -12.64
CA LEU A 163 3.20 -5.11 -11.66
C LEU A 163 2.50 -5.39 -10.34
N GLY A 164 3.04 -6.31 -9.57
CA GLY A 164 2.45 -6.71 -8.31
C GLY A 164 3.28 -7.71 -7.55
N ILE A 165 2.62 -8.37 -6.62
CA ILE A 165 3.17 -9.48 -5.85
C ILE A 165 2.30 -10.72 -6.03
N ALA A 166 2.94 -11.88 -6.08
CA ALA A 166 2.28 -13.17 -6.09
C ALA A 166 2.86 -14.06 -5.01
N MET A 167 1.99 -14.88 -4.42
CA MET A 167 2.37 -15.96 -3.53
C MET A 167 2.76 -17.18 -4.36
N TYR A 168 3.96 -17.70 -4.09
CA TYR A 168 4.56 -18.89 -4.67
C TYR A 168 4.54 -19.98 -3.59
N PRO A 169 3.66 -20.99 -3.71
CA PRO A 169 3.66 -22.10 -2.78
C PRO A 169 4.98 -22.88 -2.87
N LEU A 170 5.66 -23.04 -1.74
CA LEU A 170 6.87 -23.85 -1.62
C LEU A 170 6.53 -25.29 -1.21
N THR A 171 5.58 -25.41 -0.26
CA THR A 171 4.98 -26.68 0.16
C THR A 171 3.47 -26.51 0.32
N VAL A 172 2.79 -27.52 0.86
CA VAL A 172 1.36 -27.42 1.19
C VAL A 172 1.06 -26.39 2.29
N ASN A 173 2.05 -26.03 3.12
CA ASN A 173 1.87 -25.15 4.27
C ASN A 173 2.81 -23.93 4.26
N SER A 174 3.68 -23.80 3.26
CA SER A 174 4.65 -22.70 3.19
C SER A 174 4.66 -22.05 1.82
N PHE A 175 4.95 -20.75 1.80
CA PHE A 175 5.00 -19.96 0.59
C PHE A 175 6.01 -18.81 0.74
N GLU A 176 6.39 -18.25 -0.39
CA GLU A 176 7.08 -16.96 -0.45
C GLU A 176 6.30 -15.98 -1.33
N ILE A 177 6.47 -14.69 -1.08
CA ILE A 177 5.92 -13.64 -1.92
C ILE A 177 7.05 -13.09 -2.80
N LYS A 178 6.82 -13.03 -4.11
CA LYS A 178 7.75 -12.41 -5.07
C LYS A 178 7.08 -11.27 -5.80
N THR A 179 7.87 -10.27 -6.14
CA THR A 179 7.48 -9.25 -7.11
C THR A 179 7.33 -9.90 -8.49
N THR A 180 6.23 -9.57 -9.16
CA THR A 180 5.87 -10.15 -10.45
C THR A 180 5.44 -9.09 -11.45
N LYS A 181 5.62 -9.45 -12.71
CA LYS A 181 5.09 -8.75 -13.87
C LYS A 181 4.06 -9.65 -14.54
N TRP A 182 2.89 -9.10 -14.82
CA TRP A 182 1.80 -9.80 -15.48
C TRP A 182 1.50 -9.18 -16.84
N ASP A 183 1.79 -9.92 -17.90
CA ASP A 183 1.43 -9.56 -19.26
C ASP A 183 -0.03 -9.97 -19.53
N LEU A 184 -0.90 -8.97 -19.75
CA LEU A 184 -2.34 -9.17 -19.87
C LEU A 184 -2.76 -9.74 -21.24
N LYS A 185 -1.89 -9.67 -22.25
CA LYS A 185 -2.19 -10.18 -23.61
C LYS A 185 -1.95 -11.68 -23.69
N SER A 186 -0.79 -12.12 -23.23
CA SER A 186 -0.42 -13.52 -23.13
C SER A 186 -0.96 -14.20 -21.88
N ASN A 187 -1.41 -13.41 -20.91
CA ASN A 187 -1.84 -13.84 -19.59
C ASN A 187 -0.73 -14.58 -18.80
N THR A 188 0.51 -14.10 -18.92
CA THR A 188 1.71 -14.73 -18.32
C THR A 188 2.20 -13.92 -17.12
N ILE A 189 2.47 -14.59 -16.01
CA ILE A 189 3.04 -14.02 -14.79
C ILE A 189 4.49 -14.51 -14.65
N THR A 190 5.43 -13.58 -14.53
CA THR A 190 6.85 -13.83 -14.32
C THR A 190 7.37 -13.07 -13.11
N GLU A 191 8.39 -13.59 -12.44
CA GLU A 191 9.14 -12.84 -11.43
C GLU A 191 9.77 -11.58 -12.06
N PHE A 192 9.91 -10.52 -11.26
CA PHE A 192 10.38 -9.23 -11.77
C PHE A 192 10.99 -8.34 -10.69
N GLY A 193 12.08 -7.66 -11.03
CA GLY A 193 12.64 -6.57 -10.25
C GLY A 193 13.46 -7.00 -9.03
N TYR A 194 13.88 -6.00 -8.26
CA TYR A 194 14.72 -6.19 -7.08
C TYR A 194 13.96 -6.82 -5.91
N GLU A 195 14.65 -7.71 -5.21
CA GLU A 195 14.23 -8.35 -3.96
C GLU A 195 15.32 -8.15 -2.91
N ASN A 196 14.97 -7.65 -1.73
CA ASN A 196 15.94 -7.48 -0.65
C ASN A 196 16.37 -8.86 -0.13
N PRO A 197 17.68 -9.21 -0.12
CA PRO A 197 18.16 -10.51 0.33
C PRO A 197 17.73 -10.91 1.76
N ASP A 198 17.62 -9.93 2.65
CA ASP A 198 17.33 -10.14 4.07
C ASP A 198 15.82 -10.19 4.36
N ALA A 199 14.98 -9.94 3.35
CA ALA A 199 13.53 -10.01 3.44
C ALA A 199 12.94 -11.12 2.55
N GLN A 200 13.68 -12.20 2.33
CA GLN A 200 13.25 -13.37 1.55
C GLN A 200 12.85 -14.54 2.44
N GLY A 201 12.06 -15.46 1.88
CA GLY A 201 11.62 -16.67 2.57
C GLY A 201 10.22 -16.55 3.15
N GLU A 202 9.80 -17.62 3.83
CA GLU A 202 8.49 -17.72 4.47
C GLU A 202 8.34 -16.63 5.53
N TYR A 203 7.17 -15.99 5.59
CA TYR A 203 6.87 -14.82 6.42
C TYR A 203 7.64 -13.54 6.06
N LEU A 204 8.98 -13.56 5.99
CA LEU A 204 9.80 -12.36 5.74
C LEU A 204 9.48 -11.66 4.40
N SER A 205 9.16 -12.47 3.38
CA SER A 205 8.76 -11.94 2.08
C SER A 205 7.37 -11.30 2.06
N THR A 206 6.55 -11.52 3.10
CA THR A 206 5.19 -10.97 3.14
C THR A 206 5.20 -9.46 3.27
N SER A 207 4.43 -8.83 2.38
CA SER A 207 4.42 -7.39 2.20
C SER A 207 3.13 -6.96 1.52
N THR A 208 2.80 -5.68 1.64
CA THR A 208 1.88 -4.99 0.73
C THR A 208 2.65 -4.42 -0.46
N PHE A 209 1.97 -4.22 -1.58
CA PHE A 209 2.52 -3.69 -2.80
C PHE A 209 1.76 -2.46 -3.27
N ALA A 210 2.49 -1.45 -3.73
CA ALA A 210 1.91 -0.32 -4.44
C ALA A 210 2.74 0.06 -5.66
N ILE A 211 2.07 0.56 -6.70
CA ILE A 211 2.68 1.14 -7.89
C ILE A 211 2.13 2.54 -8.09
N PHE A 212 3.03 3.49 -8.32
CA PHE A 212 2.73 4.91 -8.53
C PHE A 212 3.37 5.35 -9.85
N PRO A 213 2.71 5.11 -11.00
CA PRO A 213 3.25 5.48 -12.31
C PRO A 213 3.61 6.96 -12.43
N GLU A 214 2.85 7.83 -11.77
CA GLU A 214 3.07 9.28 -11.69
C GLU A 214 4.38 9.65 -10.99
N LEU A 215 4.90 8.78 -10.13
CA LEU A 215 6.18 8.92 -9.44
C LEU A 215 7.29 8.05 -10.05
N ASN A 216 6.98 7.32 -11.11
CA ASN A 216 7.89 6.37 -11.76
C ASN A 216 8.48 5.33 -10.78
N ILE A 217 7.68 4.86 -9.82
CA ILE A 217 8.11 3.89 -8.80
C ILE A 217 7.04 2.82 -8.54
N TYR A 218 7.50 1.68 -8.04
CA TYR A 218 6.70 0.75 -7.26
C TYR A 218 7.43 0.47 -5.94
N LEU A 219 6.73 -0.07 -4.96
CA LEU A 219 7.33 -0.35 -3.66
C LEU A 219 6.67 -1.53 -2.96
N LYS A 220 7.38 -2.06 -1.98
CA LYS A 220 6.89 -3.05 -1.03
C LYS A 220 7.09 -2.55 0.39
N ALA A 221 6.09 -2.74 1.23
CA ALA A 221 6.17 -2.49 2.66
C ALA A 221 5.97 -3.80 3.41
N HIS A 222 6.99 -4.24 4.15
CA HIS A 222 7.01 -5.58 4.73
C HIS A 222 6.19 -5.67 6.01
N TYR A 223 5.50 -6.79 6.20
CA TYR A 223 4.63 -6.97 7.37
C TYR A 223 5.43 -7.25 8.65
N TRP A 224 6.46 -8.11 8.56
CA TRP A 224 7.20 -8.62 9.71
C TRP A 224 8.66 -8.17 9.75
N VAL A 225 9.04 -7.28 8.84
CA VAL A 225 10.37 -6.69 8.76
C VAL A 225 10.20 -5.19 8.66
N ASP A 226 10.94 -4.42 9.45
CA ASP A 226 10.84 -2.95 9.51
C ASP A 226 11.49 -2.30 8.27
N LEU A 227 10.96 -2.61 7.08
CA LEU A 227 11.52 -2.32 5.78
C LEU A 227 10.47 -1.85 4.79
N LEU A 228 10.76 -0.71 4.16
CA LEU A 228 10.13 -0.25 2.93
C LEU A 228 11.14 -0.31 1.78
N THR A 229 10.84 -1.03 0.71
CA THR A 229 11.69 -1.10 -0.50
C THR A 229 11.03 -0.33 -1.63
N ILE A 230 11.68 0.70 -2.16
CA ILE A 230 11.24 1.47 -3.33
C ILE A 230 12.10 1.09 -4.53
N CYS A 231 11.44 0.77 -5.64
CA CYS A 231 12.07 0.44 -6.91
C CYS A 231 11.56 1.37 -8.02
N ASN A 232 12.38 1.56 -9.05
CA ASN A 232 11.93 2.17 -10.30
C ASN A 232 11.03 1.19 -11.07
N LEU A 233 10.18 1.70 -11.97
CA LEU A 233 9.27 0.85 -12.77
C LEU A 233 9.97 -0.16 -13.70
N ASP A 234 11.28 -0.01 -13.94
CA ASP A 234 12.11 -0.96 -14.68
C ASP A 234 12.59 -2.15 -13.84
N GLY A 235 12.30 -2.15 -12.53
CA GLY A 235 12.67 -3.22 -11.61
C GLY A 235 13.95 -2.95 -10.82
N THR A 236 14.67 -1.86 -11.09
CA THR A 236 15.90 -1.52 -10.37
C THR A 236 15.61 -0.92 -8.98
N LEU A 237 16.44 -1.26 -7.99
CA LEU A 237 16.36 -0.67 -6.66
C LEU A 237 16.55 0.85 -6.73
N LYS A 238 15.64 1.59 -6.11
CA LYS A 238 15.80 3.02 -5.85
C LYS A 238 16.36 3.25 -4.45
N CYS A 239 15.70 2.70 -3.42
CA CYS A 239 16.23 2.66 -2.07
C CYS A 239 15.48 1.66 -1.17
N ASN A 240 16.19 1.13 -0.17
CA ASN A 240 15.66 0.49 1.01
C ASN A 240 15.58 1.53 2.14
N ILE A 241 14.50 1.50 2.90
CA ILE A 241 14.26 2.41 4.02
C ILE A 241 13.98 1.58 5.26
N HIS A 242 14.89 1.65 6.22
CA HIS A 242 14.91 0.86 7.44
C HIS A 242 14.27 1.63 8.58
N GLY A 243 13.39 0.97 9.32
CA GLY A 243 12.86 1.51 10.56
C GLY A 243 13.75 1.18 11.77
N PRO A 244 13.37 1.69 12.95
CA PRO A 244 14.17 1.56 14.17
C PRO A 244 14.42 0.11 14.59
N LYS A 245 13.56 -0.84 14.19
CA LYS A 245 13.69 -2.26 14.56
C LYS A 245 14.33 -3.14 13.49
N TRP A 246 14.82 -2.60 12.37
CA TRP A 246 15.38 -3.40 11.25
C TRP A 246 16.44 -4.44 11.67
N ASN A 247 17.37 -4.06 12.56
CA ASN A 247 18.46 -4.94 13.03
C ASN A 247 18.15 -5.66 14.35
N ASP A 248 16.89 -5.64 14.79
CA ASP A 248 16.49 -6.28 16.04
C ASP A 248 16.09 -7.74 15.77
N ASN A 249 16.91 -8.66 16.26
CA ASN A 249 16.73 -10.10 16.03
C ASN A 249 15.54 -10.67 16.82
N ASP A 250 15.02 -9.94 17.82
CA ASP A 250 13.93 -10.40 18.68
C ASP A 250 12.54 -10.15 18.07
N ASN A 251 12.45 -9.42 16.94
CA ASN A 251 11.20 -9.04 16.30
C ASN A 251 10.32 -10.23 15.88
N PHE A 252 10.94 -11.37 15.57
CA PHE A 252 10.22 -12.55 15.08
C PHE A 252 9.57 -13.34 16.23
N ASP A 253 10.25 -13.42 17.37
CA ASP A 253 9.71 -14.04 18.59
C ASP A 253 8.55 -13.22 19.16
N ASP A 254 8.58 -11.89 18.98
CA ASP A 254 7.51 -10.98 19.39
C ASP A 254 6.42 -10.74 18.33
N LEU A 255 6.53 -11.35 17.14
CA LEU A 255 5.60 -11.22 16.01
C LEU A 255 5.24 -9.76 15.72
N ILE A 256 6.25 -8.90 15.59
CA ILE A 256 6.06 -7.45 15.41
C ILE A 256 5.54 -7.17 14.00
N PHE A 257 4.42 -6.47 13.91
CA PHE A 257 3.82 -6.02 12.67
C PHE A 257 4.21 -4.56 12.37
N PHE A 258 4.67 -4.29 11.15
CA PHE A 258 5.22 -2.99 10.77
C PHE A 258 4.28 -2.21 9.85
N PHE A 259 4.02 -2.70 8.63
CA PHE A 259 3.31 -1.92 7.61
C PHE A 259 1.94 -2.49 7.24
N GLY A 260 0.93 -1.62 7.11
CA GLY A 260 -0.46 -2.01 6.84
C GLY A 260 -1.07 -1.52 5.51
N GLY A 261 -0.25 -0.99 4.59
CA GLY A 261 -0.72 -0.46 3.31
C GLY A 261 0.00 0.83 2.90
N VAL A 262 0.07 1.10 1.60
CA VAL A 262 0.74 2.30 1.06
C VAL A 262 -0.10 2.97 -0.01
N LYS A 263 -0.14 4.31 0.00
CA LYS A 263 -0.86 5.15 -0.99
C LYS A 263 0.01 6.34 -1.41
N SER A 264 -0.22 6.87 -2.61
CA SER A 264 0.36 8.15 -3.02
C SER A 264 -0.53 9.32 -2.62
N TYR A 265 0.07 10.48 -2.34
CA TYR A 265 -0.64 11.71 -2.01
C TYR A 265 0.18 12.94 -2.41
N HIS A 266 -0.24 13.68 -3.45
CA HIS A 266 0.45 14.84 -4.01
C HIS A 266 1.96 14.63 -4.20
N GLY A 267 2.30 13.43 -4.68
CA GLY A 267 3.67 12.99 -4.91
C GLY A 267 4.49 12.61 -3.68
N TYR A 268 3.86 12.54 -2.52
CA TYR A 268 4.37 11.85 -1.34
C TYR A 268 3.91 10.39 -1.32
N ILE A 269 4.66 9.58 -0.59
CA ILE A 269 4.33 8.20 -0.25
C ILE A 269 3.81 8.21 1.19
N LEU A 270 2.61 7.68 1.39
CA LEU A 270 1.99 7.49 2.70
C LEU A 270 1.99 6.00 3.02
N ALA A 271 2.62 5.60 4.13
CA ALA A 271 2.68 4.21 4.56
C ALA A 271 2.03 4.05 5.95
N ALA A 272 0.99 3.24 6.05
CA ALA A 272 0.37 2.90 7.33
C ALA A 272 1.34 2.07 8.17
N TYR A 273 1.51 2.44 9.44
CA TYR A 273 2.55 1.89 10.31
C TYR A 273 2.02 1.53 11.70
N VAL A 274 2.50 0.41 12.23
CA VAL A 274 2.25 -0.12 13.58
C VAL A 274 3.55 -0.08 14.39
N GLY A 275 4.56 -0.87 14.01
CA GLY A 275 5.87 -0.90 14.69
C GLY A 275 5.86 -1.61 16.05
N ASP A 276 4.85 -2.44 16.30
CA ASP A 276 4.56 -3.08 17.58
C ASP A 276 3.99 -4.49 17.35
N LYS A 277 3.74 -5.26 18.43
CA LYS A 277 3.21 -6.63 18.35
C LYS A 277 2.00 -6.69 17.41
N GLY A 278 1.97 -7.70 16.53
CA GLY A 278 0.91 -7.90 15.55
C GLY A 278 -0.44 -8.23 16.16
N THR A 279 -0.48 -8.60 17.44
CA THR A 279 -1.71 -8.78 18.22
C THR A 279 -1.64 -8.00 19.52
N ILE A 280 -2.80 -7.57 20.01
CA ILE A 280 -2.99 -6.89 21.29
C ILE A 280 -4.23 -7.45 21.99
N LEU A 281 -4.38 -7.15 23.27
CA LEU A 281 -5.61 -7.45 24.02
C LEU A 281 -6.61 -6.30 23.89
N ASP A 282 -7.86 -6.63 23.56
CA ASP A 282 -8.97 -5.68 23.63
C ASP A 282 -9.42 -5.43 25.08
N GLU A 283 -10.42 -4.56 25.26
CA GLU A 283 -11.02 -4.25 26.57
C GLU A 283 -11.55 -5.48 27.32
N ASN A 284 -11.92 -6.55 26.59
CA ASN A 284 -12.42 -7.81 27.12
C ASN A 284 -11.31 -8.86 27.27
N LYS A 285 -10.04 -8.46 27.14
CA LYS A 285 -8.86 -9.33 27.19
C LYS A 285 -8.85 -10.42 26.12
N ARG A 286 -9.48 -10.17 24.98
CA ARG A 286 -9.41 -11.05 23.80
C ARG A 286 -8.25 -10.61 22.94
N GLU A 287 -7.51 -11.57 22.40
CA GLU A 287 -6.48 -11.29 21.42
C GLU A 287 -7.12 -10.82 20.10
N VAL A 288 -6.73 -9.64 19.66
CA VAL A 288 -7.19 -9.02 18.41
C VAL A 288 -5.97 -8.54 17.61
N GLY A 289 -6.13 -8.46 16.28
CA GLY A 289 -5.08 -7.92 15.42
C GLY A 289 -4.74 -6.48 15.77
N ASN A 290 -3.45 -6.17 15.87
CA ASN A 290 -2.98 -4.81 16.00
C ASN A 290 -2.98 -4.14 14.63
N THR A 291 -3.49 -2.92 14.57
CA THR A 291 -3.72 -2.20 13.33
C THR A 291 -3.08 -0.82 13.38
N PRO A 292 -2.73 -0.24 12.21
CA PRO A 292 -2.08 1.05 12.14
C PRO A 292 -2.79 2.15 12.93
N ASN A 293 -1.99 3.00 13.58
CA ASN A 293 -2.41 4.28 14.15
C ASN A 293 -1.53 5.45 13.67
N LYS A 294 -0.49 5.16 12.90
CA LYS A 294 0.44 6.13 12.31
C LYS A 294 0.43 6.00 10.79
N ILE A 295 0.67 7.12 10.11
CA ILE A 295 0.98 7.15 8.68
C ILE A 295 2.34 7.83 8.51
N LEU A 296 3.34 7.09 8.05
CA LEU A 296 4.66 7.61 7.71
C LEU A 296 4.61 8.29 6.35
N VAL A 297 5.25 9.46 6.25
CA VAL A 297 5.29 10.27 5.03
C VAL A 297 6.71 10.30 4.48
N PHE A 298 6.86 9.91 3.23
CA PHE A 298 8.12 9.99 2.49
C PHE A 298 7.95 10.81 1.22
N ASP A 299 9.02 11.45 0.77
CA ASP A 299 9.07 11.97 -0.61
C ASP A 299 9.28 10.82 -1.63
N SER A 300 9.16 11.13 -2.92
CA SER A 300 9.34 10.15 -4.00
C SER A 300 10.76 9.58 -4.13
N ASN A 301 11.72 10.11 -3.37
CA ASN A 301 13.08 9.58 -3.28
C ASN A 301 13.28 8.72 -2.03
N GLY A 302 12.25 8.52 -1.21
CA GLY A 302 12.32 7.76 0.04
C GLY A 302 12.94 8.53 1.21
N ASN A 303 13.02 9.86 1.14
CA ASN A 303 13.41 10.63 2.32
C ASN A 303 12.21 10.75 3.26
N TYR A 304 12.41 10.39 4.53
CA TYR A 304 11.40 10.57 5.58
C TYR A 304 11.11 12.06 5.82
N ILE A 305 9.82 12.41 5.86
CA ILE A 305 9.35 13.80 6.00
C ILE A 305 8.72 14.01 7.38
N ALA A 306 7.79 13.13 7.77
CA ALA A 306 6.99 13.26 8.97
C ALA A 306 6.27 11.94 9.31
N THR A 307 5.78 11.85 10.54
CA THR A 307 4.78 10.86 10.95
C THR A 307 3.49 11.59 11.24
N ILE A 308 2.39 11.12 10.64
CA ILE A 308 1.05 11.56 11.00
C ILE A 308 0.55 10.61 12.10
N ASP A 309 0.37 11.14 13.29
CA ASP A 309 -0.30 10.42 14.38
C ASP A 309 -1.80 10.62 14.24
N VAL A 310 -2.49 9.54 13.87
CA VAL A 310 -3.93 9.56 13.61
C VAL A 310 -4.73 9.67 14.91
N GLY A 311 -4.20 9.12 16.00
CA GLY A 311 -4.88 9.10 17.30
C GLY A 311 -6.01 8.07 17.42
N ILE A 312 -6.28 7.30 16.37
CA ILE A 312 -7.18 6.13 16.34
C ILE A 312 -6.53 4.99 15.54
N LYS A 313 -7.08 3.78 15.65
CA LYS A 313 -6.68 2.63 14.83
C LYS A 313 -7.52 2.51 13.56
N PHE A 314 -6.89 2.12 12.45
CA PHE A 314 -7.57 1.95 11.17
C PHE A 314 -7.09 0.68 10.45
N LEU A 315 -8.00 0.02 9.71
CA LEU A 315 -7.69 -1.20 8.93
C LEU A 315 -7.11 -0.87 7.56
N SER A 316 -7.65 0.15 6.93
CA SER A 316 -7.29 0.56 5.58
C SER A 316 -7.46 2.07 5.42
N PHE A 317 -6.78 2.63 4.42
CA PHE A 317 -6.91 4.05 4.11
C PHE A 317 -6.75 4.30 2.62
N THR A 318 -7.22 5.46 2.19
CA THR A 318 -6.98 5.99 0.85
C THR A 318 -6.77 7.49 0.88
N ALA A 319 -6.17 8.01 -0.19
CA ALA A 319 -5.93 9.42 -0.36
C ALA A 319 -6.92 10.02 -1.37
N ASP A 320 -7.60 11.09 -0.97
CA ASP A 320 -8.45 11.91 -1.81
C ASP A 320 -7.73 13.23 -2.09
N GLU A 321 -6.89 13.24 -3.12
CA GLU A 321 -6.06 14.39 -3.50
C GLU A 321 -6.88 15.62 -3.92
N GLN A 322 -8.04 15.43 -4.58
CA GLN A 322 -8.86 16.57 -5.02
C GLN A 322 -9.43 17.37 -3.85
N ASN A 323 -9.74 16.68 -2.75
CA ASN A 323 -10.28 17.30 -1.54
C ASN A 323 -9.21 17.47 -0.44
N ASN A 324 -7.94 17.20 -0.75
CA ASN A 324 -6.81 17.24 0.18
C ASN A 324 -7.09 16.52 1.52
N ARG A 325 -7.53 15.26 1.46
CA ARG A 325 -7.90 14.51 2.67
C ARG A 325 -7.54 13.04 2.60
N ILE A 326 -7.36 12.45 3.77
CA ILE A 326 -7.12 11.02 3.95
C ILE A 326 -8.38 10.41 4.54
N ILE A 327 -8.86 9.33 3.92
CA ILE A 327 -10.06 8.59 4.33
C ILE A 327 -9.62 7.26 4.94
N LEU A 328 -10.19 6.92 6.08
CA LEU A 328 -9.81 5.79 6.94
C LEU A 328 -11.01 4.85 7.10
N GLY A 329 -10.77 3.55 6.96
CA GLY A 329 -11.69 2.50 7.40
C GLY A 329 -11.38 2.14 8.84
N SER A 330 -12.36 2.32 9.73
CA SER A 330 -12.18 2.08 11.17
C SER A 330 -11.81 0.63 11.46
N ALA A 331 -10.87 0.42 12.39
CA ALA A 331 -10.55 -0.91 12.92
C ALA A 331 -11.44 -1.33 14.09
N GLU A 332 -12.20 -0.39 14.64
CA GLU A 332 -13.02 -0.62 15.82
C GLU A 332 -14.49 -0.75 15.42
N ALA A 333 -15.21 -1.60 16.15
CA ALA A 333 -16.67 -1.70 16.07
C ALA A 333 -17.30 -0.44 16.69
N THR A 334 -17.15 0.67 15.98
CA THR A 334 -17.70 1.98 16.34
C THR A 334 -18.93 2.27 15.47
N ASN A 335 -19.71 3.26 15.88
CA ASN A 335 -20.85 3.73 15.08
C ASN A 335 -20.41 4.42 13.76
N SER A 336 -19.11 4.66 13.58
CA SER A 336 -18.53 5.43 12.48
C SER A 336 -17.44 4.63 11.76
N LEU A 337 -17.89 3.82 10.80
CA LEU A 337 -17.04 2.91 10.02
C LEU A 337 -16.02 3.63 9.12
N LEU A 338 -16.33 4.87 8.76
CA LEU A 338 -15.47 5.75 7.98
C LEU A 338 -15.15 7.01 8.76
N GLN A 339 -13.90 7.43 8.68
CA GLN A 339 -13.45 8.72 9.17
C GLN A 339 -12.53 9.37 8.14
N TYR A 340 -12.40 10.68 8.17
CA TYR A 340 -11.41 11.36 7.36
C TYR A 340 -10.82 12.56 8.10
N PHE A 341 -9.65 13.00 7.65
CA PHE A 341 -9.06 14.28 8.05
C PHE A 341 -8.48 14.98 6.82
N ASN A 342 -8.53 16.31 6.83
CA ASN A 342 -7.89 17.12 5.80
C ASN A 342 -6.38 17.23 6.09
N LEU A 343 -5.58 17.14 5.04
CA LEU A 343 -4.11 17.21 5.10
C LEU A 343 -3.61 18.17 4.03
N ASP A 344 -3.39 19.45 4.36
CA ASP A 344 -2.86 20.38 3.35
C ASP A 344 -1.44 19.93 2.94
N PRO A 345 -1.15 19.69 1.64
CA PRO A 345 0.20 19.34 1.18
C PRO A 345 1.29 20.36 1.58
N LYS A 346 0.89 21.61 1.88
CA LYS A 346 1.80 22.63 2.42
C LYS A 346 2.32 22.30 3.81
N GLU A 347 1.54 21.59 4.64
CA GLU A 347 1.99 21.11 5.96
C GLU A 347 3.23 20.21 5.78
N LEU A 348 3.23 19.35 4.75
CA LEU A 348 4.34 18.45 4.44
C LEU A 348 5.54 19.17 3.82
N SER A 349 5.32 20.06 2.84
CA SER A 349 6.42 20.76 2.17
C SER A 349 7.19 21.71 3.09
N SER A 350 6.53 22.32 4.08
CA SER A 350 7.19 23.14 5.11
C SER A 350 8.25 22.36 5.90
N LYS A 351 7.96 21.09 6.20
CA LYS A 351 8.89 20.17 6.88
C LYS A 351 10.05 19.77 5.95
N THR A 352 9.77 19.50 4.68
CA THR A 352 10.81 19.19 3.68
C THR A 352 11.85 20.31 3.55
N ASN A 353 11.41 21.57 3.56
CA ASN A 353 12.31 22.72 3.44
C ASN A 353 13.20 22.91 4.68
N ASN A 354 12.66 22.66 5.88
CA ASN A 354 13.44 22.72 7.12
C ASN A 354 14.53 21.63 7.18
N LEU A 355 14.26 20.43 6.66
CA LEU A 355 15.26 19.34 6.55
C LEU A 355 16.40 19.72 5.60
N LYS A 356 16.09 20.30 4.44
CA LYS A 356 17.11 20.75 3.46
C LYS A 356 18.00 21.87 3.99
N THR A 357 17.48 22.76 4.83
CA THR A 357 18.26 23.84 5.44
C THR A 357 19.23 23.30 6.51
N LYS A 358 18.81 22.34 7.34
CA LYS A 358 19.69 21.69 8.32
C LYS A 358 20.83 20.90 7.66
N ALA A 359 20.55 20.18 6.57
CA ALA A 359 21.56 19.41 5.85
C ALA A 359 22.63 20.26 5.13
N LYS A 360 22.37 21.55 4.90
CA LYS A 360 23.34 22.49 4.30
C LYS A 360 24.22 23.21 5.33
N GLN A 361 23.93 23.06 6.62
CA GLN A 361 24.68 23.69 7.72
C GLN A 361 25.69 22.73 8.39
N LEU A 362 25.70 21.48 7.95
CA LEU A 362 26.72 20.46 8.24
C LEU A 362 27.63 20.34 7.00
#